data_AF-Q3KB30-F1
#
_entry.id   AF-Q3KB30-F1
#
_cell.length_a   1.000
_cell.length_b   1.000
_cell.length_c   1.000
_cell.angle_alpha   90.00
_cell.angle_beta   90.00
_cell.angle_gamma   90.00
#
_symmetry.space_group_name_H-M   'P 1'
#
loop_
_entity.id
_entity.type
_entity.pdbx_description
1 polymer ?
#
loop_
_entity_poly.entity_id
_entity_poly.type
_entity_poly.pdbx_seq_one_letter_code
_entity_poly.pdbx_strand_id
1 'polypeptide(L)'
;MIFTFVIHGMVLGIGAVCVWVGEQGISVGRWDAKAETCWAFSASLLLGLMACCLATNGKLHRWLRSRNVTKQSSYPSEWFCAFAQFDRVITLHLNDERRVLGWPVEWPPESTSGQFVMHYPCWINGDGTKEPISAEFLLIDSTKVQWVEFSPASEGSS
;
A
#
# COMPACT_ATOMS: atom_id res chain seq x y z
N MET A 1 20.53 16.31 -12.40
CA MET A 1 20.36 17.75 -12.16
C MET A 1 19.77 18.03 -10.78
N ILE A 2 18.58 17.54 -10.43
CA ILE A 2 18.01 17.72 -9.07
C ILE A 2 18.83 16.95 -8.01
N PHE A 3 19.17 15.69 -8.27
CA PHE A 3 19.93 14.86 -7.33
C PHE A 3 21.34 15.43 -7.04
N THR A 4 22.04 15.88 -8.07
CA THR A 4 23.35 16.53 -7.95
C THR A 4 23.30 17.81 -7.12
N PHE A 5 22.22 18.60 -7.27
CA PHE A 5 21.99 19.81 -6.49
C PHE A 5 21.77 19.51 -5.00
N VAL A 6 20.97 18.48 -4.68
CA VAL A 6 20.71 18.06 -3.30
C VAL A 6 21.99 17.56 -2.63
N ILE A 7 22.79 16.75 -3.32
CA ILE A 7 24.07 16.25 -2.79
C ILE A 7 25.04 17.41 -2.52
N HIS A 8 25.20 18.34 -3.46
CA HIS A 8 26.09 19.50 -3.26
C HIS A 8 25.60 20.38 -2.11
N GLY A 9 24.30 20.64 -2.00
CA GLY A 9 23.74 21.41 -0.89
C GLY A 9 23.98 20.76 0.48
N MET A 10 23.83 19.43 0.57
CA MET A 10 24.09 18.69 1.80
C MET A 10 25.58 18.67 2.16
N VAL A 11 26.47 18.50 1.17
CA VAL A 11 27.93 18.54 1.37
C VAL A 11 28.40 19.92 1.82
N LEU A 12 27.85 21.00 1.25
CA LEU A 12 28.13 22.37 1.70
C LEU A 12 27.68 22.60 3.14
N GLY A 13 26.50 22.10 3.51
CA GLY A 13 25.99 22.17 4.89
C GLY A 13 26.88 21.42 5.88
N ILE A 14 27.28 20.18 5.54
CA ILE A 14 28.20 19.38 6.36
C ILE A 14 29.56 20.08 6.49
N GLY A 15 30.09 20.63 5.40
CA GLY A 15 31.34 21.40 5.40
C GLY A 15 31.27 22.60 6.35
N ALA A 16 30.18 23.37 6.31
CA ALA A 16 29.97 24.51 7.21
C ALA A 16 29.91 24.09 8.68
N VAL A 17 29.23 22.97 9.00
CA VAL A 17 29.17 22.43 10.37
C VAL A 17 30.54 21.93 10.83
N CYS A 18 31.27 21.21 9.96
CA CYS A 18 32.60 20.71 10.29
C CYS A 18 33.61 21.85 10.53
N VAL A 19 33.57 22.92 9.74
CA VAL A 19 34.40 24.11 9.95
C VAL A 19 34.03 24.82 11.24
N TRP A 20 32.73 25.00 11.51
CA TRP A 20 32.24 25.61 12.75
C TRP A 20 32.61 24.80 14.01
N VAL A 21 32.51 23.47 13.96
CA VAL A 21 32.97 22.59 15.05
C VAL A 21 34.49 22.62 15.20
N GLY A 22 35.23 22.76 14.08
CA GLY A 22 36.68 22.93 14.08
C GLY A 22 37.13 24.24 14.76
N GLU A 23 36.36 25.32 14.58
CA GLU A 23 36.57 26.60 15.28
C GLU A 23 36.29 26.52 16.78
N GLN A 24 35.39 25.63 17.22
CA GLN A 24 35.02 25.43 18.63
C GLN A 24 35.94 24.49 19.42
N GLY A 25 37.05 24.02 18.81
CA GLY A 25 38.20 23.52 19.58
C GLY A 25 38.75 22.13 19.23
N ILE A 26 38.23 21.43 18.22
CA ILE A 26 38.84 20.18 17.72
C ILE A 26 39.04 20.26 16.21
N SER A 27 40.24 20.67 15.80
CA SER A 27 40.65 20.71 14.39
C SER A 27 41.30 19.37 14.00
N VAL A 28 40.56 18.54 13.27
CA VAL A 28 41.04 17.23 12.78
C VAL A 28 41.78 17.35 11.43
N GLY A 29 41.79 18.54 10.81
CA GLY A 29 42.53 18.80 9.56
C GLY A 29 41.93 19.94 8.73
N ARG A 30 42.63 20.34 7.65
CA ARG A 30 42.15 21.36 6.71
C ARG A 30 41.08 20.78 5.80
N TRP A 31 39.97 21.50 5.66
CA TRP A 31 38.96 21.20 4.63
C TRP A 31 39.51 21.61 3.26
N ASP A 32 40.05 20.63 2.53
CA ASP A 32 40.61 20.79 1.20
C ASP A 32 39.75 20.04 0.16
N ALA A 33 39.91 20.34 -1.13
CA ALA A 33 39.08 19.79 -2.22
C ALA A 33 39.05 18.25 -2.23
N LYS A 34 40.14 17.60 -1.78
CA LYS A 34 40.20 16.14 -1.62
C LYS A 34 39.28 15.63 -0.51
N ALA A 35 39.20 16.35 0.61
CA ALA A 35 38.31 16.02 1.72
C ALA A 35 36.84 16.18 1.31
N GLU A 36 36.53 17.27 0.59
CA GLU A 36 35.18 17.51 0.05
C GLU A 36 34.74 16.38 -0.88
N THR A 37 35.64 15.92 -1.78
CA THR A 37 35.33 14.83 -2.71
C THR A 37 35.10 13.50 -1.98
N CYS A 38 35.92 13.17 -0.98
CA CYS A 38 35.76 11.96 -0.16
C CYS A 38 34.45 11.99 0.65
N TRP A 39 34.09 13.15 1.21
CA TRP A 39 32.84 13.31 1.94
C TRP A 39 31.62 13.28 1.02
N ALA A 40 31.70 13.88 -0.16
CA ALA A 40 30.64 13.80 -1.17
C ALA A 40 30.40 12.36 -1.64
N PHE A 41 31.46 11.59 -1.86
CA PHE A 41 31.36 10.16 -2.18
C PHE A 41 30.72 9.37 -1.04
N SER A 42 31.18 9.57 0.19
CA SER A 42 30.65 8.88 1.37
C SER A 42 29.18 9.23 1.63
N ALA A 43 28.80 10.51 1.50
CA ALA A 43 27.43 10.97 1.64
C ALA A 43 26.53 10.40 0.53
N SER A 44 27.02 10.34 -0.71
CA SER A 44 26.29 9.75 -1.83
C SER A 44 26.08 8.24 -1.64
N LEU A 45 27.09 7.52 -1.16
CA LEU A 45 27.01 6.11 -0.86
C LEU A 45 26.01 5.84 0.28
N LEU A 46 26.09 6.60 1.36
CA LEU A 46 25.17 6.50 2.50
C LEU A 46 23.72 6.83 2.08
N LEU A 47 23.52 7.88 1.29
CA LEU A 47 22.19 8.23 0.77
C LEU A 47 21.65 7.16 -0.19
N GLY A 48 22.49 6.61 -1.05
CA GLY A 48 22.12 5.50 -1.94
C GLY A 48 21.72 4.25 -1.15
N LEU A 49 22.50 3.89 -0.13
CA LEU A 49 22.18 2.77 0.77
C LEU A 49 20.91 3.04 1.59
N MET A 50 20.73 4.25 2.10
CA MET A 50 19.50 4.66 2.80
C MET A 50 18.30 4.58 1.87
N ALA A 51 18.39 5.10 0.65
CA ALA A 51 17.31 5.02 -0.32
C ALA A 51 16.96 3.56 -0.67
N CYS A 52 17.97 2.70 -0.85
CA CYS A 52 17.77 1.27 -1.07
C CYS A 52 17.10 0.61 0.14
N CYS A 53 17.62 0.83 1.35
CA CYS A 53 17.05 0.33 2.59
C CYS A 53 15.62 0.82 2.83
N LEU A 54 15.30 2.07 2.48
CA LEU A 54 13.95 2.64 2.59
C LEU A 54 13.00 2.09 1.51
N ALA A 55 13.50 1.84 0.30
CA ALA A 55 12.73 1.19 -0.77
C ALA A 55 12.42 -0.28 -0.45
N THR A 56 13.37 -0.99 0.20
CA THR A 56 13.18 -2.39 0.60
C THR A 56 12.42 -2.53 1.93
N ASN A 57 12.51 -1.55 2.84
CA ASN A 57 11.70 -1.56 4.07
C ASN A 57 10.28 -1.05 3.80
N GLY A 58 9.32 -1.97 3.79
CA GLY A 58 7.87 -1.65 3.81
C GLY A 58 7.40 -0.77 4.98
N LYS A 59 8.29 -0.41 5.92
CA LYS A 59 8.06 0.54 7.02
C LYS A 59 7.96 2.01 6.55
N LEU A 60 8.70 2.43 5.52
CA LEU A 60 8.55 3.79 4.97
C LEU A 60 7.17 3.94 4.32
N HIS A 61 6.73 2.93 3.56
CA HIS A 61 5.37 2.85 3.05
C HIS A 61 4.33 2.90 4.18
N ARG A 62 4.57 2.20 5.30
CA ARG A 62 3.69 2.23 6.48
C ARG A 62 3.66 3.61 7.18
N TRP A 63 4.78 4.33 7.21
CA TRP A 63 4.88 5.68 7.80
C TRP A 63 4.27 6.78 6.90
N LEU A 64 4.48 6.72 5.58
CA LEU A 64 3.81 7.60 4.61
C LEU A 64 2.29 7.37 4.62
N ARG A 65 1.86 6.11 4.79
CA ARG A 65 0.44 5.72 4.94
C ARG A 65 -0.20 6.32 6.19
N SER A 66 0.52 6.47 7.31
CA SER A 66 -0.05 7.03 8.55
C SER A 66 -0.21 8.56 8.52
N ARG A 67 0.34 9.25 7.53
CA ARG A 67 0.24 10.72 7.40
C ARG A 67 -0.89 11.22 6.49
N ASN A 68 -1.70 10.32 5.91
CA ASN A 68 -2.96 10.65 5.22
C ASN A 68 -2.86 11.79 4.16
N VAL A 69 -1.71 11.93 3.49
CA VAL A 69 -1.46 13.01 2.51
C VAL A 69 -2.00 12.66 1.12
N THR A 70 -2.39 11.42 0.84
CA THR A 70 -2.91 11.01 -0.47
C THR A 70 -4.15 10.14 -0.33
N LYS A 71 -5.30 10.63 -0.84
CA LYS A 71 -6.54 9.85 -0.99
C LYS A 71 -6.43 8.72 -2.03
N GLN A 72 -5.38 8.71 -2.84
CA GLN A 72 -5.08 7.65 -3.79
C GLN A 72 -4.43 6.48 -3.05
N SER A 73 -5.20 5.43 -2.82
CA SER A 73 -4.75 4.19 -2.20
C SER A 73 -3.61 3.56 -3.03
N SER A 74 -2.55 3.08 -2.38
CA SER A 74 -1.47 2.33 -3.04
C SER A 74 -1.83 0.87 -3.37
N TYR A 75 -3.12 0.49 -3.23
CA TYR A 75 -3.55 -0.85 -3.61
C TYR A 75 -3.52 -1.03 -5.14
N PRO A 76 -3.26 -2.26 -5.63
CA PRO A 76 -3.13 -2.54 -7.07
C PRO A 76 -4.33 -2.08 -7.89
N SER A 77 -5.52 -2.10 -7.29
CA SER A 77 -6.78 -1.67 -7.90
C SER A 77 -7.73 -1.08 -6.85
N GLU A 78 -8.68 -0.25 -7.29
CA GLU A 78 -9.77 0.23 -6.42
C GLU A 78 -10.63 -0.93 -5.90
N TRP A 79 -10.77 -1.98 -6.72
CA TRP A 79 -11.41 -3.23 -6.36
C TRP A 79 -10.72 -3.87 -5.15
N PHE A 80 -9.40 -4.07 -5.23
CA PHE A 80 -8.60 -4.60 -4.13
C PHE A 80 -8.75 -3.74 -2.88
N CYS A 81 -8.72 -2.40 -3.05
CA CYS A 81 -8.92 -1.48 -1.93
C CYS A 81 -10.26 -1.70 -1.23
N ALA A 82 -11.35 -1.86 -1.99
CA ALA A 82 -12.69 -2.05 -1.42
C ALA A 82 -12.77 -3.31 -0.56
N PHE A 83 -12.34 -4.46 -1.08
CA PHE A 83 -12.36 -5.71 -0.32
C PHE A 83 -11.37 -5.72 0.85
N ALA A 84 -10.20 -5.08 0.70
CA ALA A 84 -9.25 -4.96 1.80
C ALA A 84 -9.73 -4.01 2.91
N GLN A 85 -10.62 -3.07 2.61
CA GLN A 85 -11.15 -2.10 3.57
C GLN A 85 -12.44 -2.60 4.25
N PHE A 86 -13.26 -3.37 3.55
CA PHE A 86 -14.57 -3.82 4.03
C PHE A 86 -14.62 -5.35 4.19
N ASP A 87 -14.20 -5.82 5.37
CA ASP A 87 -14.29 -7.24 5.75
C ASP A 87 -15.72 -7.58 6.22
N ARG A 88 -16.59 -7.92 5.28
CA ARG A 88 -18.03 -8.14 5.52
C ARG A 88 -18.59 -9.22 4.61
N VAL A 89 -19.77 -9.71 4.97
CA VAL A 89 -20.61 -10.51 4.05
C VAL A 89 -20.91 -9.67 2.81
N ILE A 90 -20.76 -10.27 1.64
CA ILE A 90 -21.03 -9.62 0.36
C ILE A 90 -22.15 -10.31 -0.40
N THR A 91 -22.79 -9.54 -1.29
CA THR A 91 -23.70 -10.04 -2.31
C THR A 91 -23.05 -9.85 -3.67
N LEU A 92 -22.84 -10.94 -4.41
CA LEU A 92 -22.43 -10.93 -5.80
C LEU A 92 -23.68 -10.87 -6.69
N HIS A 93 -23.77 -9.87 -7.55
CA HIS A 93 -24.79 -9.80 -8.59
C HIS A 93 -24.20 -10.37 -9.87
N LEU A 94 -24.78 -11.45 -10.36
CA LEU A 94 -24.29 -12.16 -11.54
C LEU A 94 -24.92 -11.58 -12.81
N ASN A 95 -24.23 -11.74 -13.94
CA ASN A 95 -24.68 -11.24 -15.25
C ASN A 95 -26.00 -11.86 -15.75
N ASP A 96 -26.52 -12.89 -15.07
CA ASP A 96 -27.77 -13.58 -15.39
C ASP A 96 -28.89 -13.22 -14.40
N GLU A 97 -28.81 -12.06 -13.76
CA GLU A 97 -29.78 -11.52 -12.79
C GLU A 97 -29.86 -12.31 -11.47
N ARG A 98 -29.04 -13.36 -11.30
CA ARG A 98 -28.97 -14.11 -10.04
C ARG A 98 -28.08 -13.40 -9.04
N ARG A 99 -28.37 -13.60 -7.75
CA ARG A 99 -27.64 -12.97 -6.65
C ARG A 99 -27.17 -14.02 -5.66
N VAL A 100 -25.90 -13.95 -5.27
CA VAL A 100 -25.28 -14.87 -4.30
C VAL A 100 -24.77 -14.08 -3.11
N LEU A 101 -25.32 -14.38 -1.93
CA LEU A 101 -24.83 -13.88 -0.65
C LEU A 101 -23.81 -14.84 -0.07
N GLY A 102 -22.75 -14.36 0.56
CA GLY A 102 -21.87 -15.20 1.37
C GLY A 102 -20.67 -14.45 1.92
N TRP A 103 -19.80 -15.18 2.61
CA TRP A 103 -18.54 -14.63 3.09
C TRP A 103 -17.44 -14.79 2.04
N PRO A 104 -16.76 -13.71 1.59
CA PRO A 104 -15.67 -13.82 0.63
C PRO A 104 -14.39 -14.27 1.34
N VAL A 105 -14.07 -15.55 1.27
CA VAL A 105 -12.81 -16.09 1.83
C VAL A 105 -11.63 -15.66 0.99
N GLU A 106 -11.80 -15.71 -0.33
CA GLU A 106 -10.86 -15.15 -1.30
C GLU A 106 -11.63 -14.37 -2.36
N TRP A 107 -10.99 -13.34 -2.88
CA TRP A 107 -11.56 -12.45 -3.88
C TRP A 107 -10.49 -12.07 -4.90
N PRO A 108 -10.88 -11.78 -6.15
CA PRO A 108 -9.94 -11.55 -7.23
C PRO A 108 -9.25 -10.20 -7.08
N PRO A 109 -7.95 -10.08 -7.42
CA PRO A 109 -7.22 -8.82 -7.31
C PRO A 109 -7.75 -7.73 -8.26
N GLU A 110 -8.40 -8.12 -9.35
CA GLU A 110 -9.08 -7.25 -10.31
C GLU A 110 -10.52 -7.74 -10.58
N SER A 111 -11.39 -6.85 -11.07
CA SER A 111 -12.78 -7.20 -11.39
C SER A 111 -12.94 -8.07 -12.65
N THR A 112 -11.90 -8.13 -13.50
CA THR A 112 -11.95 -8.82 -14.81
C THR A 112 -11.15 -10.11 -14.85
N SER A 113 -10.43 -10.46 -13.79
CA SER A 113 -9.60 -11.67 -13.74
C SER A 113 -9.55 -12.28 -12.35
N GLY A 114 -9.71 -13.60 -12.30
CA GLY A 114 -9.68 -14.38 -11.06
C GLY A 114 -11.07 -14.86 -10.63
N GLN A 115 -11.15 -15.37 -9.42
CA GLN A 115 -12.34 -16.03 -8.88
C GLN A 115 -12.64 -15.54 -7.47
N PHE A 116 -13.92 -15.50 -7.15
CA PHE A 116 -14.41 -15.39 -5.78
C PHE A 116 -14.54 -16.78 -5.17
N VAL A 117 -14.09 -16.93 -3.92
CA VAL A 117 -14.35 -18.10 -3.09
C VAL A 117 -15.31 -17.69 -1.99
N MET A 118 -16.56 -18.10 -2.14
CA MET A 118 -17.65 -17.75 -1.24
C MET A 118 -17.90 -18.89 -0.26
N HIS A 119 -17.87 -18.61 1.05
CA HIS A 119 -18.19 -19.56 2.10
C HIS A 119 -19.61 -19.39 2.63
N TYR A 120 -20.28 -20.51 2.91
CA TYR A 120 -21.71 -20.62 3.19
C TYR A 120 -22.59 -19.77 2.25
N PRO A 121 -22.50 -20.00 0.94
CA PRO A 121 -23.21 -19.20 -0.04
C PRO A 121 -24.72 -19.49 -0.05
N CYS A 122 -25.52 -18.45 -0.26
CA CYS A 122 -26.97 -18.52 -0.38
C CYS A 122 -27.43 -17.75 -1.62
N TRP A 123 -28.37 -18.30 -2.37
CA TRP A 123 -29.09 -17.55 -3.40
C TRP A 123 -30.00 -16.51 -2.76
N ILE A 124 -30.08 -15.33 -3.37
CA ILE A 124 -31.09 -14.31 -3.06
C ILE A 124 -32.09 -14.27 -4.22
N ASN A 125 -33.31 -14.70 -3.94
CA ASN A 125 -34.42 -14.63 -4.89
C ASN A 125 -34.91 -13.20 -5.11
N GLY A 126 -35.74 -12.97 -6.13
CA GLY A 126 -36.28 -11.64 -6.46
C GLY A 126 -37.09 -10.99 -5.33
N ASP A 127 -37.72 -11.81 -4.49
CA ASP A 127 -38.48 -11.40 -3.30
C ASP A 127 -37.61 -11.14 -2.06
N GLY A 128 -36.29 -11.32 -2.17
CA GLY A 128 -35.34 -11.14 -1.08
C GLY A 128 -35.19 -12.36 -0.16
N THR A 129 -35.87 -13.47 -0.45
CA THR A 129 -35.68 -14.72 0.30
C THR A 129 -34.29 -15.31 0.06
N LYS A 130 -33.72 -15.91 1.11
CA LYS A 130 -32.39 -16.52 1.08
C LYS A 130 -32.53 -18.04 1.01
N GLU A 131 -32.05 -18.63 -0.07
CA GLU A 131 -32.03 -20.07 -0.26
C GLU A 131 -30.58 -20.59 -0.12
N PRO A 132 -30.29 -21.46 0.86
CA PRO A 132 -28.93 -21.96 1.05
C PRO A 132 -28.51 -22.84 -0.13
N ILE A 133 -27.26 -22.70 -0.55
CA ILE A 133 -26.65 -23.59 -1.53
C ILE A 133 -26.11 -24.81 -0.77
N SER A 134 -26.34 -26.01 -1.30
CA SER A 134 -25.88 -27.27 -0.68
C SER A 134 -24.35 -27.49 -0.73
N ALA A 135 -23.57 -26.42 -0.93
CA ALA A 135 -22.12 -26.44 -1.01
C ALA A 135 -21.56 -25.51 0.08
N GLU A 136 -20.50 -25.96 0.76
CA GLU A 136 -19.81 -25.15 1.79
C GLU A 136 -19.04 -23.98 1.17
N PHE A 137 -18.42 -24.22 0.01
CA PHE A 137 -17.73 -23.22 -0.79
C PHE A 137 -18.29 -23.17 -2.20
N LEU A 138 -18.41 -21.95 -2.75
CA LEU A 138 -18.77 -21.72 -4.15
C LEU A 138 -17.72 -20.83 -4.80
N LEU A 139 -17.16 -21.31 -5.91
CA LEU A 139 -16.21 -20.57 -6.72
C LEU A 139 -16.95 -19.91 -7.88
N ILE A 140 -16.79 -18.59 -8.03
CA ILE A 140 -17.43 -17.81 -9.09
C ILE A 140 -16.37 -17.02 -9.84
N ASP A 141 -16.33 -17.17 -11.16
CA ASP A 141 -15.46 -16.35 -12.01
C ASP A 141 -15.88 -14.87 -11.93
N SER A 142 -14.90 -14.00 -11.66
CA SER A 142 -15.08 -12.55 -11.58
C SER A 142 -15.79 -11.97 -12.82
N THR A 143 -15.54 -12.53 -14.01
CA THR A 143 -16.16 -12.09 -15.28
C THR A 143 -17.66 -12.35 -15.36
N LYS A 144 -18.20 -13.17 -14.45
CA LYS A 144 -19.65 -13.43 -14.32
C LYS A 144 -20.33 -12.52 -13.33
N VAL A 145 -19.57 -11.69 -12.60
CA VAL A 145 -20.07 -10.76 -11.59
C VAL A 145 -20.17 -9.37 -12.20
N GLN A 146 -21.37 -8.79 -12.14
CA GLN A 146 -21.66 -7.46 -12.66
C GLN A 146 -21.24 -6.36 -11.67
N TRP A 147 -21.58 -6.55 -10.40
CA TRP A 147 -21.12 -5.71 -9.29
C TRP A 147 -21.23 -6.47 -7.95
N VAL A 148 -20.64 -5.88 -6.91
CA VAL A 148 -20.62 -6.44 -5.56
C VAL A 148 -21.18 -5.44 -4.56
N GLU A 149 -22.03 -5.91 -3.67
CA GLU A 149 -22.56 -5.14 -2.56
C GLU A 149 -21.96 -5.63 -1.25
N PHE A 150 -21.45 -4.71 -0.43
CA PHE A 150 -21.02 -5.00 0.92
C PHE A 150 -22.19 -4.81 1.87
N SER A 151 -22.41 -5.77 2.77
CA SER A 151 -23.47 -5.65 3.78
C SER A 151 -23.25 -4.41 4.65
N PRO A 152 -24.33 -3.79 5.17
CA PRO A 152 -24.22 -2.70 6.13
C PRO A 152 -23.37 -3.16 7.32
N ALA A 153 -22.65 -2.22 7.95
CA ALA A 153 -21.92 -2.52 9.17
C ALA A 153 -22.96 -3.03 10.17
N SER A 154 -22.78 -4.23 10.70
CA SER A 154 -23.60 -4.64 11.84
C SER A 154 -23.31 -3.65 12.96
N GLU A 155 -24.31 -2.87 13.37
CA GLU A 155 -24.25 -2.06 14.60
C GLU A 155 -24.15 -3.05 15.78
N GLY A 156 -22.94 -3.46 16.15
CA GLY A 156 -22.74 -4.45 17.20
C GLY A 156 -21.44 -5.22 17.12
N SER A 157 -20.32 -4.54 17.41
CA SER A 157 -19.18 -5.09 18.14
C SER A 157 -18.13 -3.99 18.30
N SER A 158 -18.38 -3.11 19.27
CA SER A 158 -17.35 -2.33 19.96
C SER A 158 -16.91 -3.09 21.21
#